data_AF-A0A2S6UII0-F1
#
_entry.id   AF-A0A2S6UII0-F1
#
_cell.length_a   1.000
_cell.length_b   1.000
_cell.length_c   1.000
_cell.angle_alpha   90.00
_cell.angle_beta   90.00
_cell.angle_gamma   90.00
#
_symmetry.space_group_name_H-M   'P 1'
#
loop_
_entity.id
_entity.type
_entity.pdbx_description
1 polymer ?
#
loop_
_entity_poly.entity_id
_entity_poly.type
_entity_poly.pdbx_seq_one_letter_code
_entity_poly.pdbx_strand_id
1 'polypeptide(L)'
;MQDRTTDDKTPLRARHTALASLTEGWKVSVKLYLSFGALLLVVVAGGLVSYLFTEEIDRKFRQVIEIEEPLEQAVLEMEINAGETALAVLDYVRDLGQENLDRIIDSRRDFERYAEIFMRLVETKEERALGAKVAVLYRE
;
A
#
# COMPACT_ATOMS: atom_id res chain seq x y z
N MET A 1 21.35 57.20 -22.83
CA MET A 1 20.13 56.91 -23.62
C MET A 1 20.35 55.54 -24.25
N GLN A 2 19.63 54.51 -23.77
CA GLN A 2 19.55 53.14 -24.33
C GLN A 2 20.88 52.36 -24.41
N ASP A 3 20.97 51.04 -24.26
CA ASP A 3 19.94 50.01 -24.34
C ASP A 3 20.36 48.74 -23.57
N ARG A 4 19.34 48.08 -23.01
CA ARG A 4 19.12 46.62 -22.82
C ARG A 4 20.32 45.68 -22.68
N THR A 5 20.51 45.05 -21.52
CA THR A 5 19.91 43.73 -21.20
C THR A 5 19.71 42.82 -22.42
N THR A 6 20.69 41.99 -22.75
CA THR A 6 20.54 40.65 -23.37
C THR A 6 21.95 40.04 -23.38
N ASP A 7 22.23 38.80 -23.09
CA ASP A 7 21.48 37.63 -22.65
C ASP A 7 22.62 36.63 -22.38
N ASP A 8 22.86 36.32 -21.11
CA ASP A 8 23.95 35.44 -20.65
C ASP A 8 23.63 33.98 -21.04
N LYS A 9 23.73 33.69 -22.34
CA LYS A 9 23.54 32.34 -22.92
C LYS A 9 24.87 31.69 -23.30
N THR A 10 25.97 32.36 -23.02
CA THR A 10 27.32 31.97 -23.40
C THR A 10 27.85 30.71 -22.70
N PRO A 11 27.57 30.42 -21.41
CA PRO A 11 28.18 29.27 -20.74
C PRO A 11 27.55 27.93 -21.14
N LEU A 12 26.31 27.92 -21.64
CA LEU A 12 25.63 26.69 -22.06
C LEU A 12 26.09 26.24 -23.46
N ARG A 13 26.26 27.17 -24.41
CA ARG A 13 26.72 26.84 -25.78
C ARG A 13 28.12 26.25 -25.81
N ALA A 14 29.02 26.75 -24.97
CA ALA A 14 30.41 26.26 -24.89
C ALA A 14 30.52 24.80 -24.42
N ARG A 15 29.57 24.33 -23.60
CA ARG A 15 29.54 22.93 -23.15
C ARG A 15 29.03 21.96 -24.21
N HIS A 16 28.06 22.38 -25.02
CA HIS A 16 27.56 21.57 -26.13
C HIS A 16 28.59 21.40 -27.26
N THR A 17 29.40 22.42 -27.54
CA THR A 17 30.47 22.34 -28.55
C THR A 17 31.66 21.49 -28.10
N ALA A 18 32.00 21.52 -26.81
CA ALA A 18 33.10 20.71 -26.26
C ALA A 18 32.83 19.19 -26.31
N LEU A 19 31.58 18.76 -26.17
CA LEU A 19 31.20 17.34 -26.30
C LEU A 19 31.18 16.87 -27.76
N ALA A 20 30.80 17.76 -28.69
CA ALA A 20 30.77 17.47 -30.11
C ALA A 20 32.19 17.27 -30.68
N SER A 21 33.14 18.14 -30.33
CA SER A 21 34.52 18.11 -30.83
C SER A 21 35.34 16.91 -30.34
N LEU A 22 34.99 16.33 -29.19
CA LEU A 22 35.61 15.09 -28.69
C LEU A 22 35.34 13.86 -29.57
N THR A 23 34.30 13.92 -30.42
CA THR A 23 33.88 12.79 -31.26
C THR A 23 34.03 13.05 -32.76
N GLU A 24 34.47 14.24 -33.17
CA GLU A 24 34.57 14.65 -34.59
C GLU A 24 35.55 13.80 -35.41
N GLY A 25 36.56 13.19 -34.78
CA GLY A 25 37.54 12.31 -35.45
C GLY A 25 37.19 10.82 -35.45
N TRP A 26 36.08 10.41 -34.83
CA TRP A 26 35.78 8.98 -34.65
C TRP A 26 35.04 8.40 -35.85
N LYS A 27 35.48 7.22 -36.29
CA LYS A 27 34.79 6.44 -37.31
C LYS A 27 33.33 6.21 -36.88
N VAL A 28 32.41 6.27 -37.83
CA VAL A 28 30.96 6.07 -37.59
C VAL A 28 30.68 4.77 -36.83
N SER A 29 31.45 3.71 -37.08
CA SER A 29 31.37 2.44 -36.35
C SER A 29 31.62 2.58 -34.84
N VAL A 30 32.59 3.42 -34.44
CA VAL A 30 32.93 3.64 -33.02
C VAL A 30 31.80 4.38 -32.30
N LYS A 31 31.23 5.40 -32.95
CA LYS A 31 30.04 6.12 -32.43
C LYS A 31 28.86 5.16 -32.25
N LEU A 32 28.63 4.28 -33.23
CA LEU A 32 27.55 3.30 -33.19
C LEU A 32 27.72 2.31 -32.04
N TYR A 33 28.92 1.74 -31.85
CA TYR A 33 29.19 0.81 -30.75
C TYR A 33 29.07 1.46 -29.38
N LEU A 34 29.47 2.73 -29.24
CA LEU A 34 29.31 3.48 -27.99
C LEU A 34 27.84 3.75 -27.66
N SER A 35 27.05 4.19 -28.64
CA SER A 35 25.62 4.41 -28.45
C SER A 35 24.91 3.09 -28.11
N PHE A 36 25.27 2.00 -28.79
CA PHE A 36 24.71 0.69 -28.51
C PHE A 36 25.13 0.16 -27.14
N GLY A 37 26.39 0.32 -26.75
CA GLY A 37 26.88 -0.07 -25.42
C GLY A 37 26.23 0.75 -24.30
N ALA A 38 26.04 2.05 -24.50
CA ALA A 38 25.33 2.90 -23.56
C ALA A 38 23.86 2.49 -23.41
N LEU A 39 23.19 2.16 -24.53
CA LEU A 39 21.82 1.65 -24.50
C LEU A 39 21.74 0.33 -23.71
N LEU A 40 22.67 -0.59 -23.97
CA LEU A 40 22.73 -1.89 -23.30
C LEU A 40 22.97 -1.73 -21.80
N LEU A 41 23.82 -0.78 -21.40
CA LEU A 41 24.03 -0.42 -19.99
C LEU A 41 22.75 0.09 -19.32
N VAL A 42 21.96 0.93 -20.00
CA VAL A 42 20.67 1.41 -19.47
C VAL A 42 19.71 0.24 -19.25
N VAL A 43 19.64 -0.70 -20.21
CA VAL A 43 18.78 -1.89 -20.09
C VAL A 43 19.21 -2.77 -18.92
N VAL A 44 20.50 -3.04 -18.78
CA VAL A 44 21.04 -3.86 -17.68
C VAL A 44 20.84 -3.18 -16.33
N ALA A 45 21.11 -1.88 -16.24
CA ALA A 45 20.87 -1.11 -15.02
C ALA A 45 19.38 -1.10 -14.65
N GLY A 46 18.49 -0.93 -15.63
CA GLY A 46 17.05 -1.03 -15.43
C GLY A 46 16.62 -2.40 -14.91
N GLY A 47 17.14 -3.48 -15.51
CA GLY A 47 16.89 -4.84 -15.05
C GLY A 47 17.41 -5.10 -13.63
N LEU A 48 18.59 -4.59 -13.29
CA LEU A 48 19.17 -4.72 -11.96
C LEU A 48 18.36 -3.95 -10.91
N VAL A 49 17.98 -2.72 -11.20
CA VAL A 49 17.08 -1.93 -10.32
C VAL A 49 15.76 -2.66 -10.14
N SER A 50 15.15 -3.14 -11.23
CA SER A 50 13.88 -3.89 -11.16
C SER A 50 14.00 -5.15 -10.30
N TYR A 51 15.10 -5.89 -10.43
CA TYR A 51 15.37 -7.09 -9.63
C TYR A 51 15.50 -6.76 -8.14
N LEU A 52 16.30 -5.73 -7.81
CA LEU A 52 16.49 -5.32 -6.42
C LEU A 52 15.20 -4.77 -5.78
N PHE A 53 14.34 -4.09 -6.56
CA PHE A 53 13.09 -3.52 -6.07
C PHE A 53 11.95 -4.54 -5.94
N THR A 54 12.04 -5.70 -6.59
CA THR A 54 10.98 -6.72 -6.52
C THR A 54 10.79 -7.23 -5.09
N GLU A 55 11.87 -7.43 -4.32
CA GLU A 55 11.79 -7.93 -2.94
C GLU A 55 11.18 -6.93 -1.94
N GLU A 56 11.30 -5.62 -2.20
CA GLU A 56 10.81 -4.59 -1.28
C GLU A 56 9.34 -4.25 -1.53
N ILE A 57 8.91 -4.31 -2.79
CA ILE A 57 7.49 -4.21 -3.18
C ILE A 57 6.71 -5.38 -2.59
N ASP A 58 7.21 -6.60 -2.75
CA ASP A 58 6.58 -7.84 -2.26
C ASP A 58 6.32 -7.84 -0.74
N ARG A 59 7.19 -7.18 0.04
CA ARG A 59 7.07 -7.14 1.50
C ARG A 59 6.02 -6.14 1.96
N LYS A 60 6.00 -4.95 1.34
CA LYS A 60 5.01 -3.91 1.64
C LYS A 60 3.62 -4.27 1.10
N PHE A 61 3.54 -4.92 -0.06
CA PHE A 61 2.29 -5.43 -0.61
C PHE A 61 1.70 -6.56 0.24
N ARG A 62 2.51 -7.50 0.74
CA ARG A 62 2.03 -8.54 1.67
C ARG A 62 1.48 -7.96 2.96
N GLN A 63 2.14 -6.97 3.55
CA GLN A 63 1.67 -6.34 4.78
C GLN A 63 0.29 -5.67 4.59
N VAL A 64 0.09 -4.95 3.48
CA VAL A 64 -1.19 -4.26 3.22
C VAL A 64 -2.31 -5.24 2.87
N ILE A 65 -2.06 -6.21 1.97
CA ILE A 65 -3.11 -7.12 1.47
C ILE A 65 -3.40 -8.27 2.44
N GLU A 66 -2.38 -8.83 3.10
CA GLU A 66 -2.57 -10.02 3.94
C GLU A 66 -2.91 -9.69 5.39
N ILE A 67 -2.65 -8.45 5.84
CA ILE A 67 -2.80 -8.07 7.26
C ILE A 67 -3.70 -6.84 7.43
N GLU A 68 -3.38 -5.69 6.82
CA GLU A 68 -4.16 -4.47 7.05
C GLU A 68 -5.61 -4.58 6.54
N GLU A 69 -5.82 -4.96 5.28
CA GLU A 69 -7.17 -5.09 4.72
C GLU A 69 -8.04 -6.10 5.50
N PRO A 70 -7.57 -7.33 5.80
CA PRO A 70 -8.37 -8.29 6.56
C PRO A 70 -8.57 -7.89 8.02
N LEU A 71 -7.64 -7.13 8.62
CA LEU A 71 -7.77 -6.63 9.99
C LEU A 71 -8.83 -5.53 10.06
N GLU A 72 -8.81 -4.57 9.14
CA GLU A 72 -9.83 -3.51 9.05
C GLU A 72 -11.22 -4.11 8.81
N GLN A 73 -11.31 -5.07 7.89
CA GLN A 73 -12.55 -5.80 7.66
C GLN A 73 -13.04 -6.52 8.92
N ALA A 74 -12.15 -7.19 9.67
CA ALA A 74 -12.55 -7.86 10.89
C ALA A 74 -13.10 -6.89 11.96
N VAL A 75 -12.48 -5.70 12.10
CA VAL A 75 -12.98 -4.65 13.01
C VAL A 75 -14.35 -4.15 12.57
N LEU A 76 -14.51 -3.82 11.29
CA LEU A 76 -15.78 -3.32 10.74
C LEU A 76 -16.92 -4.32 10.97
N GLU A 77 -16.66 -5.60 10.69
CA GLU A 77 -17.66 -6.66 10.87
C GLU A 77 -17.99 -6.89 12.36
N MET A 78 -17.02 -6.75 13.27
CA MET A 78 -17.29 -6.78 14.71
C MET A 78 -18.21 -5.62 15.13
N GLU A 79 -17.98 -4.40 14.62
CA GLU A 79 -18.84 -3.24 14.92
C GLU A 79 -20.27 -3.43 14.39
N ILE A 80 -20.41 -3.91 13.16
CA ILE A 80 -21.71 -4.20 12.53
C ILE A 80 -22.48 -5.23 13.37
N ASN A 81 -21.86 -6.38 13.66
CA ASN A 81 -22.50 -7.46 14.40
C ASN A 81 -22.90 -7.04 15.83
N ALA A 82 -22.10 -6.17 16.47
CA ALA A 82 -22.45 -5.62 17.77
C ALA A 82 -23.69 -4.70 17.69
N GLY A 83 -23.77 -3.85 16.66
CA GLY A 83 -24.94 -3.03 16.38
C GLY A 83 -26.19 -3.86 16.06
N GLU A 84 -26.05 -4.88 15.21
CA GLU A 84 -27.14 -5.78 14.86
C GLU A 84 -27.66 -6.56 16.05
N THR A 85 -26.77 -7.00 16.95
CA THR A 85 -27.16 -7.63 18.22
C THR A 85 -27.96 -6.67 19.09
N ALA A 86 -27.50 -5.43 19.26
CA ALA A 86 -28.20 -4.44 20.06
C ALA A 86 -29.60 -4.12 19.50
N LEU A 87 -29.73 -4.00 18.18
CA LEU A 87 -31.00 -3.80 17.50
C LEU A 87 -31.93 -5.02 17.64
N ALA A 88 -31.41 -6.23 17.45
CA ALA A 88 -32.20 -7.46 17.57
C ALA A 88 -32.67 -7.70 19.00
N VAL A 89 -31.88 -7.33 20.02
CA VAL A 89 -32.32 -7.34 21.43
C VAL A 89 -33.46 -6.35 21.65
N LEU A 90 -33.36 -5.13 21.12
CA LEU A 90 -34.41 -4.12 21.24
C LEU A 90 -35.72 -4.59 20.56
N ASP A 91 -35.61 -5.16 19.37
CA ASP A 91 -36.75 -5.70 18.61
C ASP A 91 -37.38 -6.88 19.37
N TYR A 92 -36.57 -7.80 19.91
CA TYR A 92 -37.06 -8.91 20.70
C TYR A 92 -37.82 -8.45 21.94
N VAL A 93 -37.34 -7.44 22.66
CA VAL A 93 -38.05 -6.89 23.84
C VAL A 93 -39.39 -6.28 23.45
N ARG A 94 -39.52 -5.77 22.22
CA ARG A 94 -40.73 -5.12 21.72
C ARG A 94 -41.83 -6.11 21.31
N ASP A 95 -41.48 -7.19 20.60
CA ASP A 95 -42.47 -8.08 19.99
C ASP A 95 -42.36 -9.56 20.43
N LEU A 96 -41.29 -9.93 21.14
CA LEU A 96 -40.98 -11.29 21.59
C LEU A 96 -40.92 -12.31 20.42
N GLY A 97 -40.62 -11.84 19.21
CA GLY A 97 -40.53 -12.65 18.01
C GLY A 97 -39.32 -13.58 18.02
N GLN A 98 -39.54 -14.87 17.72
CA GLN A 98 -38.46 -15.87 17.63
C GLN A 98 -37.39 -15.48 16.60
N GLU A 99 -37.77 -14.82 15.51
CA GLU A 99 -36.84 -14.31 14.49
C GLU A 99 -35.79 -13.36 15.09
N ASN A 100 -36.16 -12.55 16.07
CA ASN A 100 -35.23 -11.65 16.73
C ASN A 100 -34.23 -12.41 17.62
N LEU A 101 -34.64 -13.53 18.23
CA LEU A 101 -33.69 -14.43 18.93
C LEU A 101 -32.69 -15.06 17.96
N ASP A 102 -33.16 -15.50 16.79
CA ASP A 102 -32.29 -16.10 15.78
C ASP A 102 -31.26 -15.07 15.27
N ARG A 103 -31.68 -13.82 15.06
CA ARG A 103 -30.78 -12.70 14.70
C ARG A 103 -29.75 -12.39 15.78
N ILE A 104 -30.13 -12.41 17.06
CA ILE A 104 -29.18 -12.25 18.19
C ILE A 104 -28.12 -13.34 18.15
N ILE A 105 -28.54 -14.60 17.98
CA ILE A 105 -27.63 -15.76 17.97
C ILE A 105 -26.67 -15.67 16.77
N ASP A 106 -27.19 -15.31 15.59
CA ASP A 106 -26.40 -15.22 14.37
C ASP A 106 -25.36 -14.09 14.44
N SER A 107 -25.80 -12.88 14.81
CA SER A 107 -24.92 -11.72 14.98
C SER A 107 -23.83 -11.98 16.01
N ARG A 108 -24.17 -12.66 17.12
CA ARG A 108 -23.19 -13.04 18.14
C ARG A 108 -22.14 -14.00 17.60
N ARG A 109 -22.57 -15.02 16.85
CA ARG A 109 -21.67 -16.01 16.25
C ARG A 109 -20.74 -15.37 15.22
N ASP A 110 -21.24 -14.44 14.43
CA ASP A 110 -20.45 -13.74 13.43
C ASP A 110 -19.47 -12.77 14.09
N PHE A 111 -19.86 -12.06 15.16
CA PHE A 111 -18.93 -11.29 15.98
C PHE A 111 -17.78 -12.17 16.51
N GLU A 112 -18.09 -13.34 17.08
CA GLU A 112 -17.08 -14.25 17.62
C GLU A 112 -16.11 -14.72 16.53
N ARG A 113 -16.62 -15.02 15.33
CA ARG A 113 -15.79 -15.39 14.17
C ARG A 113 -14.83 -14.26 13.78
N TYR A 114 -15.31 -13.03 13.68
CA TYR A 114 -14.46 -11.90 13.31
C TYR A 114 -13.50 -11.49 14.43
N ALA A 115 -13.86 -11.67 15.69
CA ALA A 115 -12.95 -11.49 16.83
C ALA A 115 -11.78 -12.50 16.78
N GLU A 116 -12.02 -13.75 16.37
CA GLU A 116 -10.94 -14.72 16.15
C GLU A 116 -10.01 -14.33 15.00
N ILE A 117 -10.57 -13.80 13.90
CA ILE A 117 -9.79 -13.29 12.76
C ILE A 117 -8.92 -12.11 13.22
N PHE A 118 -9.50 -11.14 13.92
CA PHE A 118 -8.79 -10.00 14.50
C PHE A 118 -7.61 -10.48 15.37
N MET A 119 -7.87 -11.40 16.31
CA MET A 119 -6.83 -11.90 17.24
C MET A 119 -5.69 -12.68 16.55
N ARG A 120 -5.94 -13.21 15.35
CA ARG A 120 -4.92 -13.84 14.50
C ARG A 120 -4.06 -12.85 13.74
N LEU A 121 -4.62 -11.70 13.35
CA LEU A 121 -3.96 -10.70 12.50
C LEU A 121 -3.22 -9.61 13.29
N VAL A 122 -3.68 -9.29 14.51
CA VAL A 122 -3.02 -8.26 15.34
C VAL A 122 -1.57 -8.60 15.68
N GLU A 123 -0.68 -7.66 15.40
CA GLU A 123 0.76 -7.79 15.60
C GLU A 123 1.19 -7.24 16.97
N THR A 124 0.53 -6.18 17.45
CA THR A 124 0.93 -5.50 18.69
C THR A 124 0.32 -6.12 19.94
N LYS A 125 1.00 -5.94 21.08
CA LYS A 125 0.49 -6.44 22.37
C LYS A 125 -0.72 -5.62 22.83
N GLU A 126 -0.71 -4.33 22.52
CA GLU A 126 -1.75 -3.37 22.83
C GLU A 126 -3.05 -3.71 22.12
N GLU A 127 -3.01 -3.94 20.80
CA GLU A 127 -4.19 -4.34 20.02
C GLU A 127 -4.72 -5.70 20.46
N ARG A 128 -3.83 -6.66 20.75
CA ARG A 128 -4.22 -7.97 21.27
C ARG A 128 -4.91 -7.87 22.63
N ALA A 129 -4.42 -7.00 23.52
CA ALA A 129 -5.05 -6.76 24.82
C ALA A 129 -6.42 -6.07 24.67
N LEU A 130 -6.53 -5.10 23.74
CA LEU A 130 -7.78 -4.43 23.43
C LEU A 130 -8.82 -5.41 22.85
N GLY A 131 -8.44 -6.21 21.86
CA GLY A 131 -9.30 -7.24 21.27
C GLY A 131 -9.78 -8.26 22.29
N ALA A 132 -8.89 -8.73 23.18
CA ALA A 132 -9.27 -9.61 24.27
C ALA A 132 -10.29 -8.96 25.21
N LYS A 133 -10.12 -7.68 25.55
CA LYS A 133 -11.08 -6.94 26.38
C LYS A 133 -12.44 -6.81 25.71
N VAL A 134 -12.47 -6.44 24.42
CA VAL A 134 -13.70 -6.32 23.63
C VAL A 134 -14.43 -7.67 23.55
N ALA A 135 -13.71 -8.76 23.29
CA ALA A 135 -14.30 -10.10 23.20
C ALA A 135 -14.83 -10.63 24.55
N VAL A 136 -14.32 -10.14 25.68
CA VAL A 136 -14.89 -10.43 27.01
C VAL A 136 -16.15 -9.59 27.22
N LEU A 137 -16.08 -8.28 27.03
CA LEU A 137 -17.21 -7.37 27.23
C LEU A 137 -18.43 -7.73 26.38
N TYR A 138 -18.21 -8.25 25.18
CA TYR A 138 -19.30 -8.64 24.29
C TYR A 138 -20.02 -9.94 24.72
N ARG A 139 -19.37 -10.79 25.53
CA ARG A 139 -19.93 -12.05 26.02
C ARG A 139 -20.64 -11.92 27.37
N GLU A 140 -20.40 -10.84 28.09
CA GLU A 140 -21.08 -10.48 29.34
C GLU A 140 -22.49 -9.92 29.06
#